data_AF-A0AAE0TBU0-F1
#
_entry.id   AF-A0AAE0TBU0-F1
#
_cell.length_a   1.000
_cell.length_b   1.000
_cell.length_c   1.000
_cell.angle_alpha   90.00
_cell.angle_beta   90.00
_cell.angle_gamma   90.00
#
_symmetry.space_group_name_H-M   'P 1'
#
loop_
_entity.id
_entity.type
_entity.pdbx_description
1 polymer ?
#
loop_
_entity_poly.entity_id
_entity_poly.type
_entity_poly.pdbx_seq_one_letter_code
_entity_poly.pdbx_strand_id
1 'polypeptide(L)' 'NIERKASNKDLLFKVDGVVVVYSVTDRHSLDVAEAIVDWMKKDQKNSFSIPIVLLGNKCDLDHS' A
#
# COMPACT_ATOMS: atom_id res chain seq x y z
N ASN A 1 -14.38 -13.99 4.41
CA ASN A 1 -13.08 -13.37 4.01
C ASN A 1 -13.03 -12.89 2.55
N ILE A 2 -14.11 -13.05 1.76
CA ILE A 2 -14.19 -12.62 0.35
C ILE A 2 -14.79 -11.20 0.24
N GLU A 3 -15.71 -10.85 1.14
CA GLU A 3 -16.40 -9.55 1.18
C GLU A 3 -15.46 -8.37 1.44
N ARG A 4 -14.44 -8.55 2.31
CA ARG A 4 -13.44 -7.51 2.60
C ARG A 4 -12.57 -7.15 1.38
N LYS A 5 -12.35 -8.10 0.46
CA LYS A 5 -11.55 -7.87 -0.77
C LYS A 5 -12.33 -7.13 -1.85
N ALA A 6 -13.63 -7.43 -2.01
CA ALA A 6 -14.49 -6.73 -2.97
C ALA A 6 -14.63 -5.25 -2.59
N SER A 7 -14.87 -4.96 -1.32
CA SER A 7 -15.07 -3.59 -0.82
C SER A 7 -13.84 -2.67 -0.98
N ASN A 8 -12.63 -3.23 -0.95
CA ASN A 8 -11.40 -2.45 -1.12
C ASN A 8 -11.10 -2.12 -2.59
N LYS A 9 -11.57 -2.97 -3.51
CA LYS A 9 -11.36 -2.75 -4.94
C LYS A 9 -12.23 -1.61 -5.46
N ASP A 10 -13.49 -1.55 -5.02
CA ASP A 10 -14.40 -0.43 -5.34
C ASP A 10 -13.92 0.90 -4.74
N LEU A 11 -13.21 0.84 -3.62
CA LEU A 11 -12.59 2.02 -3.01
C LEU A 11 -11.42 2.54 -3.87
N LEU A 12 -10.63 1.64 -4.45
CA LEU A 12 -9.44 1.99 -5.22
C LEU A 12 -9.77 2.77 -6.51
N PHE A 13 -10.95 2.53 -7.11
CA PHE A 13 -11.41 3.29 -8.29
C PHE A 13 -11.88 4.71 -7.97
N LYS A 14 -12.02 5.06 -6.68
CA LYS A 14 -12.51 6.36 -6.23
C LYS A 14 -11.43 7.25 -5.62
N VAL A 15 -10.17 6.79 -5.59
CA VAL A 15 -9.07 7.54 -5.00
C VAL A 15 -8.15 8.10 -6.07
N ASP A 16 -7.66 9.32 -5.84
CA ASP A 16 -6.69 9.98 -6.72
C ASP A 16 -5.24 9.56 -6.45
N GLY A 17 -4.99 8.82 -5.36
CA GLY A 17 -3.67 8.35 -4.99
C GLY A 17 -3.68 7.48 -3.73
N VAL A 18 -2.60 6.73 -3.54
CA VAL A 18 -2.43 5.82 -2.41
C VAL A 18 -1.09 6.06 -1.72
N VAL A 19 -1.12 6.13 -0.39
CA VAL A 19 0.08 6.10 0.45
C VAL A 19 0.07 4.81 1.25
N VAL A 20 1.10 3.99 1.06
CA VAL A 20 1.31 2.76 1.83
C VAL A 20 2.42 3.04 2.84
N VAL A 21 2.11 2.88 4.13
CA VAL A 21 3.03 3.22 5.22
C VAL A 21 3.52 1.94 5.88
N TYR A 22 4.84 1.83 6.09
CA TYR A 22 5.45 0.79 6.91
C TYR A 22 6.28 1.42 8.04
N SER A 23 6.61 0.66 9.06
CA SER A 23 7.45 1.10 10.18
C SER A 23 8.90 0.71 9.89
N VAL A 24 9.84 1.65 9.93
CA VAL A 24 11.26 1.33 9.66
C VAL A 24 11.85 0.38 10.71
N THR A 25 11.26 0.35 11.90
CA THR A 25 11.64 -0.56 13.00
C THR A 25 10.97 -1.94 12.93
N ASP A 26 10.16 -2.24 11.91
CA ASP A 26 9.42 -3.51 11.79
C ASP A 26 9.48 -4.04 10.35
N ARG A 27 10.32 -5.06 10.13
CA ARG A 27 10.50 -5.69 8.83
C ARG A 27 9.21 -6.32 8.30
N HIS A 28 8.39 -6.91 9.17
CA HIS A 28 7.15 -7.54 8.74
C HIS A 28 6.18 -6.51 8.12
N SER A 29 6.15 -5.29 8.68
CA SER A 29 5.35 -4.20 8.13
C SER A 29 5.79 -3.79 6.72
N LEU A 30 7.08 -3.87 6.41
CA LEU A 30 7.61 -3.64 5.06
C LEU A 30 7.17 -4.76 4.10
N ASP A 31 7.32 -6.02 4.50
CA ASP A 31 6.95 -7.16 3.64
C ASP A 31 5.45 -7.13 3.28
N VAL A 32 4.59 -6.73 4.24
CA VAL A 32 3.14 -6.52 3.99
C VAL A 32 2.90 -5.34 3.05
N ALA A 33 3.61 -4.22 3.23
CA ALA A 33 3.47 -3.05 2.38
C ALA A 33 3.87 -3.35 0.93
N GLU A 34 4.97 -4.09 0.71
CA GLU A 34 5.40 -4.54 -0.62
C GLU A 34 4.33 -5.42 -1.27
N ALA A 35 3.74 -6.37 -0.54
CA ALA A 35 2.67 -7.22 -1.06
C ALA A 35 1.43 -6.42 -1.49
N ILE A 36 1.08 -5.35 -0.76
CA ILE A 36 -0.01 -4.43 -1.11
C ILE A 36 0.31 -3.65 -2.39
N VAL A 37 1.52 -3.10 -2.48
CA VAL A 37 1.98 -2.35 -3.68
C VAL A 37 1.95 -3.25 -4.91
N ASP A 38 2.43 -4.48 -4.80
CA ASP A 38 2.42 -5.46 -5.89
C ASP A 38 1.00 -5.84 -6.32
N TRP A 39 0.08 -6.00 -5.36
CA TRP A 39 -1.32 -6.26 -5.65
C TRP A 39 -1.96 -5.09 -6.42
N MET A 40 -1.72 -3.85 -6.00
CA MET A 40 -2.25 -2.66 -6.66
C MET A 40 -1.66 -2.46 -8.06
N LYS A 41 -0.35 -2.68 -8.24
CA LYS A 41 0.31 -2.59 -9.55
C LYS A 41 -0.22 -3.63 -10.55
N LYS A 42 -0.56 -4.84 -10.08
CA LYS A 42 -1.15 -5.88 -10.93
C LYS A 42 -2.56 -5.52 -11.39
N ASP A 43 -3.35 -4.84 -10.55
CA ASP A 43 -4.73 -4.47 -10.85
C ASP A 43 -4.84 -3.23 -11.76
N GLN A 44 -3.84 -2.33 -11.74
CA GLN A 44 -3.76 -1.14 -12.60
C GLN A 44 -3.63 -1.43 -14.11
N LYS A 45 -3.39 -2.67 -14.55
CA LYS A 45 -3.27 -2.98 -15.98
C LYS A 45 -4.53 -2.66 -16.82
N ASN A 46 -5.68 -2.43 -16.17
CA ASN A 46 -6.97 -2.20 -16.84
C ASN A 46 -7.64 -0.84 -16.50
N SER A 47 -7.02 0.04 -15.71
CA SER A 47 -7.60 1.34 -15.34
C SER A 47 -6.52 2.37 -15.00
N PHE A 48 -6.88 3.65 -15.10
CA PHE A 48 -6.04 4.82 -14.85
C PHE A 48 -4.94 4.56 -13.79
N SER A 49 -3.70 4.91 -14.13
CA SER A 49 -2.56 4.75 -13.22
C SER A 49 -2.69 5.74 -12.07
N ILE A 50 -3.21 5.27 -10.93
CA ILE A 50 -3.20 6.03 -9.68
C ILE A 50 -1.77 6.05 -9.12
N PRO A 51 -1.24 7.21 -8.70
CA PRO A 51 0.06 7.30 -8.06
C PRO A 51 0.06 6.53 -6.73
N ILE A 52 1.11 5.73 -6.51
CA ILE A 52 1.33 4.98 -5.26
C ILE A 52 2.67 5.41 -4.66
N VAL A 53 2.65 5.81 -3.39
CA VAL A 53 3.86 6.17 -2.62
C VAL A 53 4.02 5.19 -1.47
N LEU A 54 5.23 4.64 -1.33
CA LEU A 54 5.63 3.85 -0.17
C LEU A 54 6.37 4.75 0.82
N LEU A 55 5.93 4.79 2.08
CA LEU A 55 6.47 5.67 3.12
C LEU A 55 7.00 4.86 4.30
N GLY A 56 8.30 4.99 4.58
CA GLY A 56 8.89 4.50 5.82
C GLY A 56 8.62 5.48 6.96
N ASN A 57 7.90 5.02 7.98
CA ASN A 57 7.51 5.80 9.15
C ASN A 57 8.36 5.42 10.37
N LYS A 58 8.38 6.31 11.37
CA LYS A 58 9.12 6.18 12.63
C LYS A 58 10.64 6.29 12.49
N CYS A 59 11.12 7.10 11.54
CA CYS A 59 12.55 7.35 11.35
C CYS A 59 13.21 8.02 12.57
N ASP A 60 12.43 8.63 13.46
CA ASP A 60 12.88 9.15 14.75
C ASP A 60 13.35 8.07 15.73
N LEU A 61 12.90 6.82 15.55
CA LEU A 61 13.30 5.70 16.38
C LEU A 61 14.63 5.06 15.94
N ASP A 62 15.23 5.56 14.86
CA ASP A 62 16.56 5.15 14.42
C ASP A 62 17.60 5.74 15.39
N HIS A 63 17.99 4.94 16.39
CA HIS A 63 19.02 5.34 17.35
C HIS A 63 20.39 5.09 16.71
N SER A 64 20.85 6.09 15.95
CA SER A 64 22.26 6.20 15.52
C SER A 64 23.20 6.46 16.71
#